data_AF-A0A6M5YN63-F1
#
_entry.id   AF-A0A6M5YN63-F1
#
_cell.length_a   1.000
_cell.length_b   1.000
_cell.length_c   1.000
_cell.angle_alpha   90.00
_cell.angle_beta   90.00
_cell.angle_gamma   90.00
#
_symmetry.space_group_name_H-M   'P 1'
#
loop_
_entity.id
_entity.type
_entity.pdbx_description
1 polymer ?
#
loop_
_entity_poly.entity_id
_entity_poly.type
_entity_poly.pdbx_seq_one_letter_code
_entity_poly.pdbx_strand_id
1 'polypeptide(L)'
;MLRELTVAVCSPRAARFAFGVTVSVYNALQAVKGALVREHGADVPDQLSGAVMAEDAGRTWDGLDLAIAPREWSALSALSPPAFGRWLQGAQGK
;
A
#
# COMPACT_ATOMS: atom_id res chain seq x y z
N MET A 1 27.14 11.09 3.48
CA MET A 1 25.91 10.28 3.70
C MET A 1 24.71 11.13 4.14
N LEU A 2 24.71 11.81 5.30
CA LEU A 2 23.55 12.62 5.73
C LEU A 2 23.23 13.81 4.81
N ARG A 3 24.24 14.47 4.22
CA ARG A 3 24.06 15.59 3.28
C ARG A 3 23.41 15.20 1.95
N GLU A 4 23.60 13.98 1.47
CA GLU A 4 23.04 13.52 0.19
C GLU A 4 21.55 13.20 0.31
N LEU A 5 21.13 12.65 1.46
CA LEU A 5 19.71 12.46 1.77
C LEU A 5 18.95 13.78 1.92
N THR A 6 19.57 14.84 2.44
CA THR A 6 18.93 16.16 2.55
C THR A 6 18.71 16.80 1.18
N VAL A 7 19.70 16.72 0.27
CA VAL A 7 19.57 17.26 -1.10
C VAL A 7 18.51 16.52 -1.91
N ALA A 8 18.33 15.21 -1.66
CA ALA A 8 17.32 14.39 -2.32
C ALA A 8 15.88 14.84 -2.04
N VAL A 9 15.55 15.39 -0.87
CA VAL A 9 14.17 15.89 -0.59
C VAL A 9 14.01 17.40 -0.84
N CYS A 10 15.13 18.15 -0.90
CA CYS A 10 15.10 19.60 -1.13
C CYS A 10 14.99 20.00 -2.61
N SER A 11 15.05 19.06 -3.55
CA SER A 11 14.72 19.33 -4.96
C SER A 11 13.20 19.33 -5.17
N PRO A 12 12.61 20.37 -5.81
CA PRO A 12 11.17 20.41 -6.07
C PRO A 12 10.62 19.19 -6.81
N ARG A 13 11.43 18.56 -7.68
CA ARG A 13 11.04 17.35 -8.40
C ARG A 13 10.96 16.15 -7.48
N ALA A 14 11.98 15.96 -6.65
CA ALA A 14 12.04 14.82 -5.75
C ALA A 14 11.06 14.97 -4.57
N ALA A 15 10.79 16.19 -4.12
CA ALA A 15 9.73 16.47 -3.14
C ALA A 15 8.34 16.04 -3.63
N ARG A 16 7.98 16.32 -4.89
CA ARG A 16 6.70 15.89 -5.48
C ARG A 16 6.61 14.36 -5.60
N PHE A 17 7.70 13.73 -6.01
CA PHE A 17 7.77 12.28 -6.07
C PHE A 17 7.57 11.67 -4.69
N ALA A 18 8.35 12.11 -3.69
CA ALA A 18 8.23 11.65 -2.32
C ALA A 18 6.83 11.88 -1.74
N PHE A 19 6.21 13.03 -2.02
CA PHE A 19 4.82 13.31 -1.64
C PHE A 19 3.84 12.31 -2.26
N GLY A 20 3.91 12.08 -3.58
CA GLY A 20 3.02 11.15 -4.27
C GLY A 20 3.16 9.71 -3.77
N VAL A 21 4.40 9.26 -3.55
CA VAL A 21 4.69 7.95 -2.95
C VAL A 21 4.11 7.88 -1.53
N THR A 22 4.34 8.90 -0.71
CA THR A 22 3.86 8.94 0.68
C THR A 22 2.34 8.85 0.74
N VAL A 23 1.63 9.63 -0.07
CA VAL A 23 0.16 9.58 -0.13
C VAL A 23 -0.33 8.21 -0.58
N SER A 24 0.31 7.61 -1.59
CA SER A 24 -0.08 6.28 -2.10
C SER A 24 0.11 5.19 -1.05
N VAL A 25 1.25 5.18 -0.36
CA VAL A 25 1.56 4.24 0.72
C VAL A 25 0.61 4.43 1.90
N TYR A 26 0.31 5.67 2.26
CA TYR A 26 -0.61 5.96 3.36
C TYR A 26 -2.03 5.50 3.05
N ASN A 27 -2.50 5.70 1.82
CA ASN A 27 -3.80 5.19 1.38
C ASN A 27 -3.87 3.66 1.45
N ALA A 28 -2.81 2.96 1.02
CA ALA A 28 -2.73 1.51 1.13
C ALA A 28 -2.76 1.04 2.60
N LEU A 29 -1.98 1.69 3.47
CA LEU A 29 -1.98 1.38 4.90
C LEU A 29 -3.36 1.61 5.54
N GLN A 30 -4.06 2.69 5.19
CA GLN A 30 -5.40 2.96 5.68
C GLN A 30 -6.43 1.93 5.20
N ALA A 31 -6.29 1.40 3.98
CA ALA A 31 -7.13 0.31 3.50
C ALA A 31 -6.94 -0.97 4.35
N VAL A 32 -5.68 -1.33 4.66
CA VAL A 32 -5.36 -2.45 5.55
C VAL A 32 -5.93 -2.23 6.95
N LYS A 33 -5.70 -1.03 7.54
CA LYS A 33 -6.28 -0.68 8.84
C LYS A 33 -7.81 -0.75 8.83
N GLY A 34 -8.46 -0.29 7.77
CA GLY A 34 -9.92 -0.37 7.63
C GLY A 34 -10.45 -1.81 7.60
N ALA A 35 -9.72 -2.73 6.94
CA ALA A 35 -10.04 -4.15 6.97
C ALA A 35 -9.87 -4.74 8.38
N LEU A 36 -8.79 -4.39 9.08
CA LEU A 36 -8.56 -4.80 10.47
C LEU A 36 -9.65 -4.29 11.42
N VAL A 37 -10.08 -3.03 11.27
CA VAL A 37 -11.20 -2.47 12.06
C VAL A 37 -12.47 -3.32 11.88
N ARG A 38 -12.76 -3.69 10.64
CA ARG A 38 -13.96 -4.45 10.30
C ARG A 38 -13.95 -5.85 10.93
N GLU A 39 -12.82 -6.55 10.87
CA GLU A 39 -12.72 -7.96 11.29
C GLU A 39 -12.38 -8.13 12.78
N HIS A 40 -11.65 -7.18 13.37
CA HIS A 40 -11.06 -7.35 14.71
C HIS A 40 -11.42 -6.25 15.71
N GLY A 41 -12.09 -5.18 15.28
CA GLY A 41 -12.50 -4.07 16.15
C GLY A 41 -11.65 -2.81 15.97
N ALA A 42 -12.21 -1.68 16.40
CA ALA A 42 -11.68 -0.35 16.09
C ALA A 42 -10.33 -0.01 16.74
N ASP A 43 -9.96 -0.68 17.82
CA ASP A 43 -8.74 -0.44 18.60
C ASP A 43 -7.53 -1.26 18.13
N VAL A 44 -7.76 -2.33 17.34
CA VAL A 44 -6.69 -3.23 16.87
C VAL A 44 -5.65 -2.55 15.97
N PRO A 45 -6.01 -1.68 14.99
CA PRO A 45 -5.02 -1.05 14.12
C PRO A 45 -3.96 -0.21 14.85
N ASP A 46 -4.29 0.31 16.04
CA ASP A 46 -3.39 1.15 16.83
C ASP A 46 -2.47 0.32 17.75
N GLN A 47 -2.79 -0.96 17.95
CA GLN A 47 -1.95 -1.92 18.67
C GLN A 47 -0.83 -2.50 17.79
N LEU A 48 -0.90 -2.28 16.47
CA LEU A 48 0.03 -2.83 15.49
C LEU A 48 1.06 -1.78 15.05
N SER A 49 2.33 -2.20 14.98
CA SER A 49 3.39 -1.37 14.43
C SER A 49 3.23 -1.23 12.92
N GLY A 50 3.24 0.02 12.42
CA GLY A 50 3.22 0.28 10.98
C GLY A 50 4.42 -0.32 10.25
N ALA A 51 5.59 -0.42 10.90
CA ALA A 51 6.76 -1.07 10.30
C ALA A 51 6.56 -2.57 10.12
N VAL A 52 5.92 -3.24 11.09
CA VAL A 52 5.59 -4.67 11.00
C VAL A 52 4.54 -4.92 9.92
N MET A 53 3.50 -4.07 9.84
CA MET A 53 2.51 -4.15 8.76
C MET A 53 3.14 -3.98 7.37
N ALA A 54 4.09 -3.06 7.23
CA ALA A 54 4.82 -2.86 5.97
C ALA A 54 5.72 -4.06 5.62
N GLU A 55 6.41 -4.63 6.61
CA GLU A 55 7.23 -5.82 6.42
C GLU A 55 6.38 -7.03 5.98
N ASP A 56 5.24 -7.24 6.64
CA ASP A 56 4.31 -8.32 6.31
C ASP A 56 3.71 -8.18 4.90
N ALA A 57 3.33 -6.95 4.51
CA ALA A 57 2.91 -6.64 3.16
C ALA A 57 4.01 -6.93 2.13
N GLY A 58 5.27 -6.62 2.45
CA GLY A 58 6.42 -6.94 1.60
C GLY A 58 6.62 -8.44 1.39
N ARG A 59 6.60 -9.23 2.47
CA ARG A 59 6.70 -10.70 2.37
C ARG A 59 5.54 -11.31 1.60
N THR A 60 4.34 -10.76 1.77
CA THR A 60 3.16 -11.16 1.01
C THR A 60 3.37 -10.88 -0.48
N TRP A 61 3.88 -9.69 -0.83
CA TRP A 61 4.22 -9.35 -2.21
C TRP A 61 5.23 -10.34 -2.81
N ASP A 62 6.30 -10.69 -2.10
CA ASP A 62 7.30 -11.64 -2.60
C ASP A 62 6.65 -13.00 -2.93
N GLY A 63 5.73 -13.49 -2.09
CA GLY A 63 4.98 -14.70 -2.37
C GLY A 63 4.04 -14.57 -3.58
N LEU A 64 3.38 -13.41 -3.71
CA LEU A 64 2.45 -13.14 -4.80
C LEU A 64 3.16 -12.95 -6.15
N ASP A 65 4.34 -12.34 -6.18
CA ASP A 65 5.16 -12.17 -7.39
C ASP A 65 5.62 -13.52 -7.96
N LEU A 66 5.87 -14.50 -7.07
CA LEU A 66 6.16 -15.89 -7.47
C LEU A 66 4.89 -16.64 -7.93
N ALA A 67 3.76 -16.41 -7.28
CA ALA A 67 2.53 -17.18 -7.51
C ALA A 67 1.66 -16.64 -8.65
N ILE A 68 1.74 -15.35 -8.97
CA ILE A 68 0.85 -14.67 -9.91
C ILE A 68 1.65 -14.13 -11.09
N ALA A 69 1.27 -14.56 -12.31
CA ALA A 69 1.96 -14.12 -13.51
C ALA A 69 1.79 -12.59 -13.75
N PRO A 70 2.81 -11.89 -14.28
CA PRO A 70 2.79 -10.43 -14.52
C PRO A 70 1.56 -9.89 -15.27
N ARG A 71 1.04 -10.68 -16.22
CA ARG A 71 -0.15 -10.31 -17.01
C ARG A 71 -1.41 -10.17 -16.16
N GLU A 72 -1.53 -10.92 -15.07
CA GLU A 72 -2.70 -10.90 -14.20
C GLU A 72 -2.75 -9.59 -13.40
N TRP A 73 -1.59 -9.04 -13.04
CA TRP A 73 -1.47 -7.71 -12.41
C TRP A 73 -1.83 -6.58 -13.39
N SER A 74 -1.52 -6.75 -14.67
CA SER A 74 -1.77 -5.73 -15.69
C SER A 74 -3.25 -5.40 -15.83
N ALA A 75 -4.14 -6.40 -15.70
CA ALA A 75 -5.58 -6.20 -15.72
C ALA A 75 -6.07 -5.26 -14.61
N LEU A 76 -5.48 -5.34 -13.42
CA LEU A 76 -5.82 -4.46 -12.28
C LEU A 76 -5.33 -3.04 -12.49
N SER A 77 -4.16 -2.86 -13.13
CA SER A 77 -3.60 -1.53 -13.43
C SER A 77 -4.45 -0.71 -14.41
N ALA A 78 -5.26 -1.39 -15.23
CA ALA A 78 -6.18 -0.76 -16.18
C ALA A 78 -7.51 -0.32 -15.56
N LEU A 79 -7.79 -0.68 -14.30
CA LEU A 79 -9.03 -0.31 -13.64
C LEU A 79 -9.01 1.18 -13.24
N SER A 80 -10.13 1.87 -13.47
CA SER A 80 -10.34 3.19 -12.88
C SER A 80 -10.42 3.08 -11.34
N PRO A 81 -10.09 4.12 -10.57
CA PRO A 81 -10.14 4.05 -9.11
C PRO A 81 -11.49 3.55 -8.54
N PRO A 82 -12.66 3.96 -9.06
CA PRO A 82 -13.94 3.41 -8.60
C PRO A 82 -14.14 1.92 -8.97
N ALA A 83 -13.64 1.49 -10.12
CA ALA A 83 -13.71 0.09 -10.53
C ALA A 83 -12.79 -0.79 -9.68
N PHE A 84 -11.58 -0.31 -9.39
CA PHE A 84 -10.65 -0.96 -8.48
C PHE A 84 -11.23 -1.08 -7.06
N GLY A 85 -11.87 -0.02 -6.55
CA GLY A 85 -12.56 -0.06 -5.26
C GLY A 85 -13.66 -1.12 -5.19
N ARG A 86 -14.48 -1.26 -6.26
CA ARG A 86 -15.49 -2.33 -6.34
C ARG A 86 -14.86 -3.73 -6.43
N TRP A 87 -13.78 -3.87 -7.19
CA TRP A 87 -13.05 -5.13 -7.29
C TRP A 87 -12.52 -5.56 -5.92
N LEU A 88 -11.93 -4.63 -5.16
CA LEU A 88 -11.48 -4.88 -3.79
C LEU A 88 -12.62 -5.34 -2.89
N GLN A 89 -13.78 -4.66 -2.92
CA GLN A 89 -14.94 -5.06 -2.13
C GLN A 89 -15.44 -6.48 -2.47
N GLY A 90 -15.41 -6.85 -3.75
CA GLY A 90 -15.75 -8.22 -4.18
C GLY A 90 -14.71 -9.26 -3.74
N ALA A 91 -13.44 -8.88 -3.62
CA ALA A 91 -12.38 -9.76 -3.14
C ALA A 91 -12.43 -10.01 -1.62
N GLN A 92 -13.12 -9.16 -0.84
CA GLN A 92 -13.30 -9.32 0.61
C GLN A 92 -14.35 -10.38 0.99
N GLY A 93 -14.98 -11.05 0.01
CA GLY A 93 -16.06 -12.01 0.25
C GLY A 93 -15.81 -13.40 -0.33
N LYS A 94 -15.20 -14.27 0.48
CA LYS A 94 -15.44 -15.72 0.60
C LYS A 94 -15.00 -16.19 1.97
#